data_AF-A0A951MPM1-F1
#
_entry.id   AF-A0A951MPM1-F1
#
_cell.length_a   1.000
_cell.length_b   1.000
_cell.length_c   1.000
_cell.angle_alpha   90.00
_cell.angle_beta   90.00
_cell.angle_gamma   90.00
#
_symmetry.space_group_name_H-M   'P 1'
#
loop_
_entity.id
_entity.type
_entity.pdbx_description
1 polymer ?
#
loop_
_entity_poly.entity_id
_entity_poly.type
_entity_poly.pdbx_seq_one_letter_code
_entity_poly.pdbx_strand_id
1 'polypeptide(L)'
;MRGTAHHGRPQVHVWSLFAEYWHQLQRRDVVDGNDALIKALALVRSGRLRERYAAVLIDEAHDLTEVGVRLAHAIAGGGSRDGLFLVGEANSRAPRAGSARATATYAQA
;
A
#
# COMPACT_ATOMS: atom_id res chain seq x y z
N MET A 1 -5.48 -0.60 -37.91
CA MET A 1 -4.55 0.55 -38.07
C MET A 1 -3.53 0.50 -36.93
N ARG A 2 -2.31 0.96 -37.19
CA ARG A 2 -1.02 0.55 -36.58
C ARG A 2 -0.94 0.66 -35.05
N GLY A 3 -0.30 -0.33 -34.44
CA GLY A 3 0.29 -0.21 -33.11
C GLY A 3 1.47 0.76 -33.16
N THR A 4 1.43 1.80 -32.32
CA THR A 4 2.58 2.66 -32.10
C THR A 4 3.42 2.09 -30.98
N ALA A 5 4.58 1.56 -31.34
CA ALA A 5 5.63 1.23 -30.38
C ALA A 5 6.07 2.50 -29.66
N HIS A 6 5.73 2.64 -28.37
CA HIS A 6 6.28 3.69 -27.52
C HIS A 6 7.75 3.39 -27.23
N HIS A 7 8.63 3.88 -28.09
CA HIS A 7 10.08 3.94 -27.85
C HIS A 7 10.42 5.09 -26.89
N GLY A 8 9.94 4.98 -25.65
CA GLY A 8 10.27 5.89 -24.56
C GLY A 8 10.10 5.13 -23.25
N ARG A 9 11.14 5.11 -22.40
CA ARG A 9 11.19 4.30 -21.17
C ARG A 9 9.89 4.48 -20.35
N PRO A 10 9.02 3.46 -20.23
CA PRO A 10 7.73 3.56 -19.53
C PRO A 10 7.87 4.09 -18.10
N GLN A 11 9.03 3.83 -17.48
CA GLN A 11 9.41 4.28 -16.14
C GLN A 11 9.37 5.82 -15.98
N VAL A 12 9.75 6.59 -17.01
CA VAL A 12 9.77 8.06 -16.92
C VAL A 12 8.36 8.63 -16.85
N HIS A 13 7.43 8.07 -17.62
CA HIS A 13 6.04 8.54 -17.63
C HIS A 13 5.30 8.17 -16.34
N VAL A 14 5.54 6.95 -15.82
CA VAL A 14 5.01 6.53 -14.52
C VAL A 14 5.56 7.42 -13.40
N TRP A 15 6.86 7.74 -13.44
CA TRP A 15 7.48 8.62 -12.46
C TRP A 15 6.90 10.04 -12.50
N SER A 16 6.74 10.63 -13.69
CA SER A 16 6.13 11.96 -13.83
C SER A 16 4.69 12.00 -13.31
N LEU A 17 3.91 10.95 -13.57
CA LEU A 17 2.55 10.84 -13.04
C LEU A 17 2.54 10.76 -11.52
N PHE A 18 3.41 9.92 -10.94
CA PHE A 18 3.56 9.79 -9.50
C PHE A 18 3.99 11.11 -8.85
N ALA A 19 4.95 11.81 -9.45
CA ALA A 19 5.45 13.09 -8.94
C ALA A 19 4.35 14.17 -8.93
N GLU A 20 3.52 14.25 -9.96
CA GLU A 20 2.39 15.20 -9.99
C GLU A 20 1.32 14.81 -8.97
N TYR A 21 0.97 13.52 -8.86
CA TYR A 21 0.06 13.04 -7.81
C TYR A 21 0.56 13.44 -6.41
N TRP A 22 1.83 13.17 -6.11
CA TRP A 22 2.45 13.51 -4.85
C TRP A 22 2.41 15.02 -4.58
N HIS A 23 2.74 15.83 -5.58
CA HIS A 23 2.68 17.29 -5.49
C HIS A 23 1.26 17.79 -5.18
N GLN A 24 0.23 17.18 -5.80
CA GLN A 24 -1.17 17.53 -5.52
C GLN A 24 -1.60 17.16 -4.09
N LEU A 25 -1.14 16.02 -3.55
CA LEU A 25 -1.40 15.65 -2.15
C LEU A 25 -0.82 16.69 -1.19
N GLN A 26 0.46 17.06 -1.38
CA GLN A 26 1.15 18.04 -0.53
C GLN A 26 0.46 19.42 -0.59
N ARG A 27 0.10 19.88 -1.78
CA ARG A 27 -0.58 21.18 -1.96
C ARG A 27 -1.94 21.26 -1.28
N ARG A 28 -2.62 20.12 -1.11
CA ARG A 28 -3.95 20.04 -0.50
C ARG A 28 -3.90 19.67 0.98
N ASP A 29 -2.70 19.45 1.53
CA ASP A 29 -2.49 18.90 2.88
C ASP A 29 -3.28 17.62 3.15
N VAL A 30 -3.36 16.75 2.13
CA VAL A 30 -4.03 15.44 2.21
C VAL A 30 -2.98 14.36 2.32
N VAL A 31 -3.21 13.40 3.22
CA VAL A 31 -2.42 12.18 3.37
C VAL A 31 -3.17 11.00 2.78
N ASP A 32 -2.48 10.13 2.07
CA ASP A 32 -3.05 8.84 1.69
C ASP A 32 -2.82 7.76 2.76
N GLY A 33 -3.38 6.57 2.53
CA GLY A 33 -3.29 5.46 3.49
C GLY A 33 -1.85 5.01 3.76
N ASN A 34 -0.98 5.01 2.75
CA ASN A 34 0.42 4.64 2.95
C ASN A 34 1.17 5.74 3.71
N ASP A 35 0.89 7.02 3.42
CA ASP A 35 1.46 8.14 4.17
C ASP A 35 1.11 8.07 5.66
N ALA A 36 -0.14 7.72 5.98
CA ALA A 36 -0.58 7.53 7.36
C ALA A 36 0.22 6.41 8.05
N LEU A 37 0.42 5.28 7.38
CA LEU A 37 1.22 4.16 7.90
C LEU A 37 2.70 4.54 8.09
N ILE A 38 3.29 5.29 7.16
CA ILE A 38 4.67 5.80 7.27
C ILE A 38 4.81 6.74 8.48
N LYS A 39 3.88 7.68 8.64
CA LYS A 39 3.86 8.62 9.77
C LYS A 39 3.67 7.88 11.10
N ALA A 40 2.77 6.92 11.16
CA ALA A 40 2.57 6.08 12.34
C ALA A 40 3.84 5.28 12.70
N LEU A 41 4.51 4.69 11.71
CA LEU A 41 5.76 3.95 11.92
C LEU A 41 6.86 4.86 12.48
N ALA A 42 6.98 6.09 11.98
CA ALA A 42 7.92 7.07 12.52
C ALA A 42 7.59 7.43 13.98
N LEU A 43 6.30 7.62 14.32
CA LEU A 43 5.87 7.89 15.70
C LEU A 43 6.21 6.75 16.65
N VAL A 44 5.93 5.50 16.26
CA VAL A 44 6.25 4.32 17.07
C VAL A 44 7.76 4.21 17.29
N ARG A 45 8.56 4.36 16.24
CA ARG A 45 10.03 4.31 16.32
C ARG A 45 10.65 5.44 17.12
N SER A 46 10.02 6.61 17.14
CA SER A 46 10.48 7.74 17.96
C SER A 46 10.31 7.53 19.47
N GLY A 47 9.66 6.43 19.90
CA GLY A 47 9.39 6.16 21.31
C GLY A 47 8.28 7.05 21.90
N ARG A 48 7.58 7.82 21.07
CA ARG A 48 6.46 8.67 21.49
C ARG A 48 5.20 7.87 21.82
N LEU A 49 5.11 6.63 21.35
CA LEU A 49 4.08 5.70 21.78
C LEU A 49 4.45 5.16 23.17
N ARG A 50 3.74 5.63 24.20
CA ARG A 50 3.99 5.26 25.60
C ARG A 50 3.44 3.89 25.97
N GLU A 51 2.37 3.47 25.28
CA GLU A 51 1.72 2.20 25.53
C GLU A 51 2.47 1.07 24.83
N ARG A 52 2.73 0.00 25.59
CA ARG A 52 3.29 -1.25 25.05
C ARG A 52 2.17 -2.27 25.00
N TYR A 53 2.01 -2.89 23.84
CA TYR A 53 1.09 -4.00 23.65
C TYR A 53 1.83 -5.30 23.96
N ALA A 54 1.24 -6.15 24.79
CA ALA A 54 1.82 -7.47 25.11
C ALA A 54 1.82 -8.41 23.89
N ALA A 55 0.88 -8.20 22.95
CA ALA A 55 0.78 -8.93 21.70
C ALA A 55 0.04 -8.09 20.64
N VAL A 56 0.28 -8.41 19.37
CA VAL A 56 -0.39 -7.81 18.21
C VAL A 56 -0.97 -8.95 17.36
N LEU A 57 -2.28 -8.92 17.15
CA LEU A 57 -3.01 -9.87 16.30
C LEU A 57 -3.49 -9.12 15.06
N ILE A 58 -3.15 -9.64 13.87
CA ILE A 58 -3.57 -9.04 12.61
C ILE A 58 -4.32 -10.07 11.80
N ASP A 59 -5.56 -9.73 11.49
CA ASP A 59 -6.37 -10.43 10.51
C ASP A 59 -6.10 -9.88 9.10
N GLU A 60 -6.34 -10.70 8.08
CA GLU A 60 -6.08 -10.38 6.68
C GLU A 60 -4.66 -9.87 6.40
N ALA A 61 -3.67 -10.48 7.05
CA ALA A 61 -2.26 -10.16 6.90
C ALA A 61 -1.77 -10.23 5.44
N HIS A 62 -2.50 -10.94 4.57
CA HIS A 62 -2.24 -11.05 3.14
C HIS A 62 -2.46 -9.73 2.35
N ASP A 63 -3.26 -8.81 2.88
CA ASP A 63 -3.54 -7.51 2.28
C ASP A 63 -2.66 -6.38 2.83
N LEU A 64 -1.79 -6.68 3.81
CA LEU A 64 -0.84 -5.71 4.32
C LEU A 64 0.15 -5.25 3.24
N THR A 65 0.40 -3.95 3.22
CA THR A 65 1.53 -3.36 2.51
C THR A 65 2.83 -3.60 3.28
N GLU A 66 3.97 -3.43 2.62
CA GLU A 66 5.30 -3.55 3.26
C GLU A 66 5.43 -2.62 4.49
N VAL A 67 4.96 -1.38 4.39
CA VAL A 67 4.95 -0.44 5.52
C VAL A 67 4.01 -0.90 6.63
N GLY A 68 2.87 -1.51 6.29
CA GLY A 68 1.95 -2.10 7.26
C GLY A 68 2.61 -3.21 8.08
N VAL A 69 3.34 -4.11 7.42
CA VAL A 69 4.10 -5.17 8.12
C VAL A 69 5.19 -4.59 9.04
N ARG A 70 5.92 -3.56 8.57
CA ARG A 70 6.93 -2.89 9.40
C ARG A 70 6.32 -2.19 10.61
N LEU A 71 5.15 -1.58 10.46
CA LEU A 71 4.41 -0.95 11.54
C LEU A 71 3.95 -1.98 12.57
N ALA A 72 3.31 -3.06 12.13
CA ALA A 72 2.90 -4.16 12.97
C ALA A 72 4.06 -4.70 13.83
N HIS A 73 5.20 -4.94 13.19
CA HIS A 73 6.39 -5.41 13.88
C HIS A 73 6.95 -4.39 14.88
N ALA A 74 6.94 -3.09 14.53
CA ALA A 74 7.39 -2.04 15.44
C ALA A 74 6.50 -1.89 16.67
N ILE A 75 5.17 -2.06 16.50
CA ILE A 75 4.21 -2.04 17.61
C ILE A 75 4.41 -3.26 18.52
N ALA A 76 4.66 -4.44 17.93
CA ALA A 76 4.98 -5.69 18.64
C ALA A 76 6.40 -5.71 19.25
N GLY A 77 6.97 -4.55 19.59
CA GLY A 77 8.24 -4.49 20.32
C GLY A 77 9.50 -4.73 19.50
N GLY A 78 9.41 -4.84 18.17
CA GLY A 78 10.54 -4.75 17.22
C GLY A 78 11.68 -5.78 17.42
N GLY A 79 11.41 -6.90 18.11
CA GLY A 79 12.41 -7.92 18.46
C GLY A 79 12.40 -8.35 19.93
N SER A 80 11.65 -7.67 20.80
CA SER A 80 11.30 -8.18 22.14
C SER A 80 10.29 -9.33 22.02
N ARG A 81 10.17 -10.19 23.04
CA ARG A 81 9.30 -11.40 23.04
C ARG A 81 7.79 -11.14 22.93
N ASP A 82 7.38 -9.94 22.53
CA ASP A 82 5.96 -9.58 22.39
C ASP A 82 5.42 -10.30 21.14
N GLY A 83 4.30 -11.01 21.31
CA GLY A 83 3.80 -11.95 20.30
C GLY A 83 3.17 -11.22 19.10
N LEU A 84 3.70 -11.42 17.90
CA LEU A 84 3.03 -11.03 16.65
C LEU A 84 2.36 -12.27 16.04
N PHE A 85 1.04 -12.23 15.91
CA PHE A 85 0.25 -13.30 15.30
C PHE A 85 -0.46 -12.78 14.05
N LEU A 86 -0.20 -13.41 12.91
CA LEU A 86 -0.72 -13.01 11.61
C LEU A 86 -1.65 -14.10 11.07
N VAL A 87 -2.89 -13.72 10.76
CA VAL A 87 -3.90 -14.56 10.13
C VAL A 87 -4.19 -13.98 8.75
N GLY A 88 -4.40 -14.84 7.76
CA GLY A 88 -4.89 -14.41 6.45
C GLY A 88 -5.09 -15.59 5.50
N GLU A 89 -6.14 -15.53 4.69
CA GLU A 89 -6.41 -16.55 3.68
C GLU A 89 -5.95 -16.10 2.28
N ALA A 90 -4.98 -16.81 1.71
CA ALA A 90 -4.42 -16.47 0.40
C ALA A 90 -5.42 -16.53 -0.76
N ASN A 91 -6.56 -17.22 -0.57
CA ASN A 91 -7.55 -17.49 -1.61
C ASN A 91 -8.70 -16.47 -1.67
N SER A 92 -8.80 -15.55 -0.71
CA SER A 92 -9.89 -14.56 -0.61
C SER A 92 -9.49 -13.16 -1.08
N ARG A 93 -8.30 -13.01 -1.69
CA ARG A 93 -7.75 -11.71 -2.06
C ARG A 93 -8.68 -10.96 -3.02
N ALA A 94 -9.23 -9.83 -2.57
CA ALA A 94 -10.01 -8.96 -3.44
C ALA A 94 -9.14 -8.45 -4.61
N PRO A 95 -9.67 -8.36 -5.85
CA PRO A 95 -8.93 -7.82 -6.97
C PRO A 95 -8.43 -6.41 -6.67
N ARG A 96 -7.11 -6.18 -6.74
CA ARG A 96 -6.53 -4.82 -6.67
C ARG A 96 -7.02 -4.04 -7.89
N ALA A 97 -7.53 -2.82 -7.67
CA ALA A 97 -8.03 -1.96 -8.75
C ALA A 97 -6.95 -1.80 -9.84
N GLY A 98 -7.25 -2.28 -11.05
CA GLY A 98 -6.30 -2.30 -12.18
C GLY A 98 -6.60 -3.29 -13.31
N SER A 99 -7.60 -4.17 -13.20
CA SER A 99 -8.02 -5.00 -14.35
C SER A 99 -8.95 -4.20 -15.26
N ALA A 100 -8.38 -3.46 -16.21
CA ALA A 100 -9.15 -2.92 -17.33
C ALA A 100 -9.66 -4.08 -18.20
N ARG A 101 -10.89 -4.56 -17.95
CA ARG A 101 -11.63 -5.38 -18.91
C ARG A 101 -12.34 -4.44 -19.90
N ALA A 102 -11.72 -4.23 -21.05
CA ALA A 102 -12.42 -3.67 -22.20
C ALA A 102 -13.32 -4.76 -22.80
N THR A 103 -14.63 -4.64 -22.59
CA THR A 103 -15.63 -5.51 -23.22
C THR A 103 -16.25 -4.72 -24.37
N ALA A 104 -15.90 -5.06 -25.61
CA ALA A 104 -16.56 -4.51 -26.80
C ALA A 104 -17.62 -5.51 -27.28
N THR A 105 -18.89 -5.18 -27.05
CA THR A 105 -20.05 -5.91 -27.58
C THR A 105 -20.19 -5.59 -29.07
N TYR A 106 -20.09 -6.60 -29.93
CA TYR A 106 -20.40 -6.45 -31.36
C TYR A 106 -21.86 -6.85 -31.59
N ALA A 107 -22.71 -5.88 -31.91
CA ALA A 107 -24.05 -6.14 -32.43
C ALA A 107 -23.92 -6.41 -33.94
N GLN A 108 -24.30 -7.61 -34.37
CA GLN A 108 -24.43 -7.93 -35.80
C GLN A 108 -25.74 -7.33 -36.32
N ALA A 109 -25.64 -6.63 -37.44
CA ALA A 109 -26.74 -6.34 -38.35
C ALA A 109 -26.60 -7.25 -39.58
#